data_AF-S3T4C1-F1
#
_entry.id   AF-S3T4C1-F1
#
_cell.length_a   1.000
_cell.length_b   1.000
_cell.length_c   1.000
_cell.angle_alpha   90.00
_cell.angle_beta   90.00
_cell.angle_gamma   90.00
#
_symmetry.space_group_name_H-M   'P 1'
#
loop_
_entity.id
_entity.type
_entity.pdbx_description
1 polymer ?
#
loop_
_entity_poly.entity_id
_entity_poly.type
_entity_poly.pdbx_seq_one_letter_code
_entity_poly.pdbx_strand_id
1 'polypeptide(L)'
;MSELTKIDVKQLPLDQAIKYVKGKGERILYVFSDPDCPYCQKLEQHMTSVDNVTVYLFLFPLKRLHPQAEAVANKIWCAKNQYEAWEDYMLHRKAPKNTTQCETPIQKNLVLGQKLQIDGTPTLFLQNGTRLSGSPQNAEQIEQLLQEASSKK
;
A
#
# COMPACT_ATOMS: atom_id res chain seq x y z
N MET A 1 14.55 17.32 -12.30
CA MET A 1 14.03 18.26 -11.29
C MET A 1 12.74 17.69 -10.71
N SER A 2 12.84 16.59 -9.98
CA SER A 2 11.78 16.11 -9.09
C SER A 2 12.53 15.62 -7.87
N GLU A 3 12.92 16.56 -7.00
CA GLU A 3 13.24 16.24 -5.60
C GLU A 3 11.94 15.75 -4.97
N LEU A 4 11.58 14.52 -5.31
CA LEU A 4 10.38 13.81 -4.89
C LEU A 4 10.43 13.72 -3.37
N THR A 5 9.79 14.69 -2.72
CA THR A 5 9.42 14.81 -1.31
C THR A 5 9.81 13.57 -0.51
N LYS A 6 11.09 13.48 -0.17
CA LYS A 6 11.62 12.35 0.61
C LYS A 6 11.03 12.43 2.01
N ILE A 7 10.64 11.28 2.55
CA ILE A 7 10.16 11.18 3.93
C ILE A 7 11.13 10.34 4.76
N ASP A 8 11.10 10.55 6.07
CA ASP A 8 11.74 9.62 7.00
C ASP A 8 10.81 8.42 7.25
N VAL A 9 11.01 7.35 6.47
CA VAL A 9 10.19 6.13 6.56
C VAL A 9 10.29 5.44 7.92
N LYS A 10 11.30 5.75 8.74
CA LYS A 10 11.42 5.21 10.11
C LYS A 10 10.35 5.76 11.05
N GLN A 11 9.73 6.88 10.69
CA GLN A 11 8.65 7.49 11.46
C GLN A 11 7.27 6.93 11.09
N LEU A 12 7.18 6.03 10.10
CA LEU A 12 5.92 5.42 9.73
C LEU A 12 5.45 4.44 10.82
N PRO A 13 4.20 4.53 11.29
CA PRO A 13 3.65 3.62 12.29
C PRO A 13 3.29 2.28 11.64
N LEU A 14 4.24 1.34 11.64
CA LEU A 14 4.10 0.06 10.93
C LEU A 14 2.99 -0.85 11.50
N ASP A 15 2.57 -0.60 12.75
CA ASP A 15 1.41 -1.23 13.38
C ASP A 15 0.08 -0.87 12.70
N GLN A 16 0.06 0.21 11.91
CA GLN A 16 -1.11 0.66 11.14
C GLN A 16 -1.13 0.11 9.69
N ALA A 17 -0.12 -0.68 9.32
CA ALA A 17 0.01 -1.28 8.01
C ALA A 17 -0.19 -2.80 8.04
N ILE A 18 -0.76 -3.33 6.96
CA ILE A 18 -0.73 -4.76 6.68
C ILE A 18 0.68 -5.09 6.19
N LYS A 19 1.38 -5.94 6.93
CA LYS A 19 2.71 -6.43 6.53
C LYS A 19 2.55 -7.68 5.67
N TYR A 20 3.20 -7.67 4.51
CA TYR A 20 3.33 -8.83 3.64
C TYR A 20 4.79 -9.01 3.23
N VAL A 21 5.26 -10.25 3.22
CA VAL A 21 6.62 -10.61 2.84
C VAL A 21 6.54 -11.60 1.70
N LYS A 22 7.18 -11.27 0.59
CA LYS A 22 7.31 -12.13 -0.57
C LYS A 22 8.78 -12.45 -0.84
N GLY A 23 9.07 -13.74 -1.04
CA GLY A 23 10.43 -14.23 -1.14
C GLY A 23 11.25 -13.94 0.12
N LYS A 24 12.46 -13.41 -0.03
CA LYS A 24 13.35 -13.11 1.10
C LYS A 24 13.00 -11.82 1.84
N GLY A 25 12.20 -10.93 1.25
CA GLY A 25 11.74 -9.70 1.90
C GLY A 25 12.81 -8.61 2.14
N GLU A 26 13.92 -8.64 1.42
CA GLU A 26 15.09 -7.77 1.68
C GLU A 26 14.86 -6.30 1.29
N ARG A 27 13.90 -6.04 0.39
CA ARG A 27 13.59 -4.69 -0.12
C ARG A 27 12.29 -4.21 0.47
N ILE A 28 12.25 -3.00 1.03
CA ILE A 28 11.05 -2.50 1.72
C ILE A 28 10.29 -1.50 0.86
N LEU A 29 8.99 -1.71 0.75
CA LEU A 29 8.03 -0.85 0.06
C LEU A 29 6.89 -0.47 1.01
N TYR A 30 6.61 0.82 1.15
CA TYR A 30 5.44 1.32 1.88
C TYR A 30 4.41 1.80 0.87
N VAL A 31 3.16 1.35 1.01
CA VAL A 31 2.11 1.56 0.02
C VAL A 31 0.89 2.17 0.70
N PHE A 32 0.48 3.36 0.29
CA PHE A 32 -0.82 3.93 0.62
C PHE A 32 -1.77 3.63 -0.53
N SER A 33 -2.77 2.79 -0.27
CA SER A 33 -3.61 2.19 -1.31
C SER A 33 -5.08 2.21 -0.95
N ASP A 34 -5.93 2.41 -1.95
CA ASP A 34 -7.38 2.41 -1.83
C ASP A 34 -7.96 1.16 -2.53
N PRO A 35 -8.78 0.34 -1.85
CA PRO A 35 -9.31 -0.90 -2.41
C PRO A 35 -10.18 -0.71 -3.68
N ASP A 36 -10.82 0.45 -3.83
CA ASP A 36 -11.71 0.72 -4.97
C ASP A 36 -11.01 1.55 -6.07
N CYS A 37 -9.75 1.93 -5.88
CA CYS A 37 -9.00 2.69 -6.88
C CYS A 37 -8.49 1.78 -8.02
N PRO A 38 -8.80 2.08 -9.30
CA PRO A 38 -8.35 1.28 -10.44
C PRO A 38 -6.82 1.22 -10.61
N TYR A 39 -6.11 2.30 -10.25
CA TYR A 39 -4.65 2.31 -10.29
C TYR A 39 -4.03 1.47 -9.18
N CYS A 40 -4.67 1.41 -8.01
CA CYS A 40 -4.25 0.52 -6.93
C CYS A 40 -4.43 -0.95 -7.34
N GLN A 41 -5.52 -1.25 -8.07
CA GLN A 41 -5.74 -2.59 -8.64
C GLN A 41 -4.65 -2.99 -9.64
N LYS A 42 -4.26 -2.07 -10.53
CA LYS A 42 -3.14 -2.30 -11.47
C LYS A 42 -1.80 -2.48 -10.75
N LEU A 43 -1.54 -1.69 -9.71
CA LEU A 43 -0.36 -1.86 -8.88
C LEU A 43 -0.32 -3.28 -8.28
N GLU A 44 -1.42 -3.75 -7.70
CA GLU A 44 -1.47 -5.08 -7.10
C GLU A 44 -1.22 -6.18 -8.15
N GLN A 45 -1.76 -6.03 -9.35
CA GLN A 45 -1.46 -6.94 -10.47
C GLN A 45 0.03 -6.99 -10.79
N HIS A 46 0.71 -5.84 -10.82
CA HIS A 46 2.16 -5.81 -11.05
C HIS A 46 2.95 -6.45 -9.89
N MET A 47 2.50 -6.26 -8.64
CA MET A 47 3.13 -6.85 -7.45
C MET A 47 3.08 -8.38 -7.45
N THR A 48 2.16 -9.01 -8.20
CA THR A 48 2.14 -10.47 -8.38
C THR A 48 3.41 -11.00 -9.06
N SER A 49 4.10 -10.18 -9.87
CA SER A 49 5.34 -10.54 -10.56
C SER A 49 6.62 -10.03 -9.90
N VAL A 50 6.50 -9.21 -8.84
CA VAL A 50 7.63 -8.70 -8.05
C VAL A 50 7.95 -9.69 -6.94
N ASP A 51 9.22 -9.96 -6.66
CA ASP A 51 9.63 -10.87 -5.55
C ASP A 51 10.59 -10.18 -4.57
N ASN A 52 11.12 -10.86 -3.55
CA ASN A 52 12.10 -10.35 -2.60
C ASN A 52 11.75 -8.95 -2.04
N VAL A 53 10.52 -8.80 -1.55
CA VAL A 53 9.98 -7.52 -1.11
C VAL A 53 9.16 -7.69 0.17
N THR A 54 9.35 -6.78 1.12
CA THR A 54 8.47 -6.57 2.25
C THR A 54 7.58 -5.37 1.96
N VAL A 55 6.28 -5.60 1.91
CA VAL A 55 5.26 -4.57 1.68
C VAL A 55 4.63 -4.20 3.01
N TYR A 56 4.58 -2.90 3.30
CA TYR A 56 3.76 -2.31 4.35
C TYR A 56 2.63 -1.54 3.69
N LEU A 57 1.45 -2.18 3.66
CA LEU A 57 0.26 -1.64 3.04
C LEU A 57 -0.57 -0.85 4.05
N PHE A 58 -0.59 0.46 3.91
CA PHE A 58 -1.49 1.37 4.60
C PHE A 58 -2.77 1.51 3.79
N LEU A 59 -3.86 0.95 4.30
CA LEU A 59 -5.18 1.14 3.71
C LEU A 59 -5.58 2.62 3.84
N PHE A 60 -5.83 3.26 2.70
CA PHE A 60 -6.07 4.70 2.56
C PHE A 60 -7.29 4.96 1.65
N PRO A 61 -8.52 4.65 2.12
CA PRO A 61 -9.73 4.77 1.31
C PRO A 61 -10.14 6.25 1.12
N LEU A 62 -10.07 6.73 -0.12
CA LEU A 62 -10.46 8.08 -0.51
C LEU A 62 -11.98 8.18 -0.65
N LYS A 63 -12.70 8.25 0.48
CA LYS A 63 -14.18 8.25 0.55
C LYS A 63 -14.87 9.29 -0.34
N ARG A 64 -14.19 10.40 -0.64
CA ARG A 64 -14.68 11.42 -1.57
C ARG A 64 -14.80 10.93 -3.02
N LEU A 65 -13.96 9.98 -3.41
CA LEU A 65 -13.92 9.37 -4.74
C LEU A 65 -14.56 7.98 -4.74
N HIS A 66 -14.38 7.22 -3.65
CA HIS A 66 -14.85 5.85 -3.51
C HIS A 66 -15.65 5.68 -2.21
N PRO A 67 -16.98 5.88 -2.23
CA PRO A 67 -17.80 5.84 -1.02
C PRO A 67 -17.80 4.51 -0.26
N GLN A 68 -17.54 3.38 -0.94
CA GLN A 68 -17.54 2.04 -0.35
C GLN A 68 -16.15 1.57 0.12
N ALA A 69 -15.09 2.28 -0.26
CA ALA A 69 -13.72 1.84 -0.04
C ALA A 69 -13.38 1.67 1.45
N GLU A 70 -13.93 2.51 2.32
CA GLU A 70 -13.69 2.40 3.75
C GLU A 70 -14.33 1.17 4.36
N ALA A 71 -15.57 0.85 3.98
CA ALA A 71 -16.26 -0.34 4.47
C ALA A 71 -15.49 -1.61 4.06
N VAL A 72 -14.98 -1.64 2.82
CA VAL A 72 -14.13 -2.72 2.32
C VAL A 72 -12.79 -2.77 3.05
N ALA A 73 -12.11 -1.63 3.19
CA ALA A 73 -10.83 -1.53 3.89
C ALA A 73 -10.94 -2.03 5.35
N ASN A 74 -12.01 -1.67 6.06
CA ASN A 74 -12.28 -2.17 7.40
C ASN A 74 -12.45 -3.70 7.43
N LYS A 75 -13.18 -4.26 6.48
CA LYS A 75 -13.36 -5.72 6.40
C LYS A 75 -12.06 -6.46 6.09
N ILE A 76 -11.24 -5.91 5.18
CA ILE A 76 -9.91 -6.43 4.86
C ILE A 76 -9.02 -6.40 6.10
N TRP A 77 -9.00 -5.27 6.83
CA TRP A 77 -8.23 -5.15 8.07
C TRP A 77 -8.68 -6.14 9.14
N CYS A 78 -9.99 -6.37 9.29
CA CYS A 78 -10.53 -7.32 10.26
C CYS A 78 -10.51 -8.78 9.76
N ALA A 79 -9.94 -9.07 8.60
CA ALA A 79 -9.80 -10.43 8.11
C ALA A 79 -8.69 -11.16 8.88
N LYS A 80 -8.85 -12.49 9.04
CA LYS A 80 -7.83 -13.34 9.66
C LYS A 80 -6.48 -13.24 8.94
N ASN A 81 -6.53 -13.26 7.61
CA ASN A 81 -5.37 -13.04 6.73
C ASN A 81 -5.60 -11.75 5.97
N GLN A 82 -5.08 -10.64 6.50
CA GLN A 82 -5.36 -9.30 5.98
C GLN A 82 -4.86 -9.10 4.55
N TYR A 83 -3.63 -9.55 4.24
CA TYR A 83 -3.08 -9.39 2.89
C TYR A 83 -3.77 -10.28 1.86
N GLU A 84 -4.09 -11.53 2.21
CA GLU A 84 -4.86 -12.42 1.34
C GLU A 84 -6.24 -11.82 1.03
N ALA A 85 -6.92 -11.25 2.03
CA ALA A 85 -8.19 -10.56 1.84
C ALA A 85 -8.08 -9.32 0.94
N TRP A 86 -6.96 -8.58 1.05
CA TRP A 86 -6.63 -7.47 0.16
C TRP A 86 -6.43 -7.95 -1.27
N GLU A 87 -5.54 -8.92 -1.48
CA GLU A 87 -5.19 -9.45 -2.80
C GLU A 87 -6.43 -10.05 -3.49
N ASP A 88 -7.25 -10.83 -2.79
CA ASP A 88 -8.50 -11.38 -3.31
C ASP A 88 -9.49 -10.28 -3.76
N TYR A 89 -9.59 -9.20 -3.00
CA TYR A 89 -10.44 -8.08 -3.38
C TYR A 89 -9.88 -7.33 -4.59
N MET A 90 -8.57 -7.06 -4.60
CA MET A 90 -7.92 -6.31 -5.65
C MET A 90 -7.87 -7.08 -6.97
N LEU A 91 -7.55 -8.36 -6.95
CA LEU A 91 -7.40 -9.16 -8.17
C LEU A 91 -8.73 -9.76 -8.65
N HIS A 92 -9.62 -10.14 -7.73
CA HIS A 92 -10.80 -10.93 -8.06
C HIS A 92 -12.13 -10.30 -7.64
N ARG A 93 -12.11 -9.10 -7.03
CA ARG A 93 -13.30 -8.43 -6.46
C ARG A 93 -14.05 -9.31 -5.45
N LYS A 94 -13.32 -10.22 -4.80
CA LYS A 94 -13.85 -11.11 -3.77
C LYS A 94 -13.79 -10.42 -2.41
N ALA A 95 -14.88 -9.77 -2.03
CA ALA A 95 -14.97 -9.09 -0.75
C ALA A 95 -14.89 -10.07 0.44
N PRO A 96 -14.21 -9.69 1.54
CA PRO A 96 -14.20 -10.50 2.76
C PRO A 96 -15.62 -10.69 3.29
N LYS A 97 -15.96 -11.94 3.64
CA LYS A 97 -17.27 -12.34 4.19
C LYS A 97 -17.33 -12.30 5.72
N ASN A 98 -16.30 -11.79 6.37
CA ASN A 98 -16.28 -11.65 7.82
C ASN A 98 -17.40 -10.71 8.28
N THR A 99 -18.05 -11.10 9.36
CA THR A 99 -19.04 -10.28 10.07
C THR A 99 -18.42 -9.57 11.28
N THR A 100 -17.17 -9.89 11.61
CA THR A 100 -16.43 -9.32 12.74
C THR A 100 -16.13 -7.84 12.50
N GLN A 101 -16.60 -7.00 13.42
CA GLN A 101 -16.14 -5.63 13.55
C GLN A 101 -14.97 -5.62 14.54
N CYS A 102 -13.86 -4.99 14.16
CA CYS A 102 -12.66 -4.84 14.98
C CYS A 102 -12.21 -3.37 14.93
N GLU A 103 -11.35 -2.96 15.86
CA GLU A 103 -10.73 -1.64 15.77
C GLU A 103 -9.76 -1.61 14.57
N THR A 104 -9.87 -0.56 13.75
CA THR A 104 -9.05 -0.42 12.55
C THR A 104 -8.26 0.89 12.58
N PRO A 105 -7.05 0.92 11.99
CA PRO A 105 -6.24 2.13 11.91
C PRO A 105 -6.64 3.02 10.75
N ILE A 106 -7.74 2.74 10.02
CA ILE A 106 -8.09 3.44 8.78
C ILE A 106 -8.13 4.96 8.96
N GLN A 107 -8.78 5.44 10.02
CA GLN A 107 -8.83 6.87 10.29
C GLN A 107 -7.44 7.45 10.64
N LYS A 108 -6.59 6.68 11.32
CA LYS A 108 -5.21 7.08 11.63
C LYS A 108 -4.36 7.14 10.36
N ASN A 109 -4.54 6.19 9.43
CA ASN A 109 -3.92 6.19 8.11
C ASN A 109 -4.34 7.40 7.27
N LEU A 110 -5.62 7.77 7.30
CA LEU A 110 -6.12 8.97 6.61
C LEU A 110 -5.43 10.24 7.13
N VAL A 111 -5.31 10.39 8.45
CA VAL A 111 -4.59 11.52 9.08
C VAL A 111 -3.09 11.48 8.76
N LEU A 112 -2.47 10.30 8.76
CA LEU A 112 -1.07 10.13 8.40
C LEU A 112 -0.82 10.56 6.95
N GLY A 113 -1.64 10.11 6.00
CA GLY A 113 -1.50 10.50 4.61
C GLY A 113 -1.68 12.01 4.39
N GLN A 114 -2.58 12.67 5.14
CA GLN A 114 -2.67 14.14 5.13
C GLN A 114 -1.37 14.80 5.60
N LYS A 115 -0.77 14.32 6.70
CA LYS A 115 0.52 14.82 7.21
C LYS A 115 1.66 14.62 6.20
N LEU A 116 1.65 13.49 5.48
CA LEU A 116 2.60 13.16 4.43
C LEU A 116 2.26 13.82 3.08
N GLN A 117 1.22 14.66 3.03
CA GLN A 117 0.74 15.33 1.81
C GLN A 117 0.43 14.34 0.67
N ILE A 118 -0.19 13.22 1.01
CA ILE A 118 -0.70 12.23 0.06
C ILE A 118 -2.03 12.74 -0.49
N ASP A 119 -2.02 13.09 -1.77
CA ASP A 119 -3.13 13.67 -2.53
C ASP A 119 -3.80 12.66 -3.48
N GLY A 120 -3.21 11.47 -3.66
CA GLY A 120 -3.74 10.42 -4.52
C GLY A 120 -3.20 9.02 -4.19
N THR A 121 -3.91 8.01 -4.69
CA THR A 121 -3.56 6.60 -4.53
C THR A 121 -3.37 5.92 -5.90
N PRO A 122 -2.42 4.98 -6.04
CA PRO A 122 -1.47 4.58 -5.00
C PRO A 122 -0.38 5.63 -4.81
N THR A 123 0.11 5.78 -3.59
CA THR A 123 1.38 6.48 -3.30
C THR A 123 2.33 5.49 -2.65
N LEU A 124 3.56 5.43 -3.17
CA LEU A 124 4.59 4.50 -2.71
C LEU A 124 5.73 5.27 -2.04
N PHE A 125 6.32 4.69 -1.02
CA PHE A 125 7.60 5.13 -0.48
C PHE A 125 8.58 3.97 -0.48
N LEU A 126 9.76 4.22 -1.03
CA LEU A 126 10.86 3.27 -1.01
C LEU A 126 11.60 3.35 0.33
N GLN A 127 12.37 2.32 0.67
CA GLN A 127 13.11 2.25 1.93
C GLN A 127 14.10 3.41 2.17
N ASN A 128 14.54 4.09 1.12
CA ASN A 128 15.42 5.26 1.20
C ASN A 128 14.65 6.59 1.36
N GLY A 129 13.34 6.53 1.59
CA GLY A 129 12.46 7.69 1.74
C GLY A 129 11.91 8.28 0.46
N THR A 130 12.35 7.81 -0.71
CA THR A 130 11.88 8.35 -2.00
C THR A 130 10.40 8.08 -2.18
N ARG A 131 9.64 9.15 -2.45
CA ARG A 131 8.21 9.09 -2.76
C ARG A 131 7.99 8.86 -4.25
N LEU A 132 7.00 8.03 -4.58
CA LEU A 132 6.46 7.85 -5.91
C LEU A 132 4.96 8.12 -5.84
N SER A 133 4.51 9.19 -6.50
CA SER A 133 3.09 9.51 -6.62
C SER A 133 2.52 8.81 -7.85
N GLY A 134 1.58 7.88 -7.64
CA GLY A 134 0.95 7.09 -8.70
C GLY A 134 1.50 5.67 -8.83
N SER A 135 0.85 4.90 -9.70
CA SER A 135 1.25 3.51 -9.98
C SER A 135 2.40 3.46 -10.98
N PRO A 136 3.46 2.68 -10.69
CA PRO A 136 4.42 2.24 -11.71
C PRO A 136 3.71 1.56 -12.88
N GLN A 137 4.32 1.66 -14.07
CA GLN A 137 3.78 1.22 -15.35
C GLN A 137 3.72 -0.31 -15.48
N ASN A 138 4.65 -1.03 -14.86
CA ASN A 138 4.76 -2.49 -14.90
C ASN A 138 5.61 -3.00 -13.71
N ALA A 139 5.72 -4.33 -13.59
CA ALA A 139 6.54 -4.97 -12.55
C ALA A 139 8.04 -4.67 -12.68
N GLU A 140 8.56 -4.54 -13.90
CA GLU A 140 9.99 -4.24 -14.14
C GLU A 140 10.38 -2.88 -13.58
N GLN A 141 9.53 -1.87 -13.74
CA GLN A 141 9.76 -0.55 -13.16
C GLN A 141 9.77 -0.61 -11.62
N ILE A 142 8.92 -1.43 -11.01
CA ILE A 142 8.92 -1.64 -9.55
C ILE A 142 10.25 -2.25 -9.12
N GLU A 143 10.70 -3.30 -9.80
CA GLU A 143 11.97 -3.97 -9.55
C GLU A 143 13.16 -3.01 -9.64
N GLN A 144 13.21 -2.17 -10.68
CA GLN A 144 14.25 -1.14 -10.86
C GLN A 144 14.26 -0.14 -9.70
N LEU A 145 13.08 0.39 -9.33
CA LEU A 145 12.94 1.35 -8.23
C LEU A 145 13.37 0.75 -6.88
N LEU A 146 12.98 -0.48 -6.60
CA LEU A 146 13.40 -1.21 -5.39
C LEU A 146 14.91 -1.45 -5.37
N GLN A 147 15.51 -1.80 -6.51
CA GLN A 147 16.94 -2.02 -6.63
C GLN A 147 17.74 -0.73 -6.38
N GLU A 148 17.35 0.38 -7.02
CA GLU A 148 17.98 1.69 -6.85
C GLU A 148 17.90 2.17 -5.39
N ALA A 149 16.77 1.95 -4.73
CA ALA A 149 16.59 2.31 -3.33
C ALA A 149 17.36 1.42 -2.34
N SER A 150 17.78 0.23 -2.76
CA SER A 150 18.62 -0.67 -1.97
C SER A 150 20.12 -0.46 -2.16
N SER A 151 20.52 0.11 -3.29
CA SER A 151 21.92 0.30 -3.64
C SER A 151 22.52 1.62 -3.12
N LYS A 152 21.68 2.62 -2.84
CA LYS A 152 22.10 3.89 -2.21
C LYS A 152 22.18 3.73 -0.70
N LYS A 153 23.27 3.12 -0.24
CA LYS A 153 23.65 3.01 1.18
C LYS A 153 24.56 4.17 1.57
#